data_AF-A0A672HRF2-F1
#
_entry.id   AF-A0A672HRF2-F1
#
_cell.length_a   1.000
_cell.length_b   1.000
_cell.length_c   1.000
_cell.angle_alpha   90.00
_cell.angle_beta   90.00
_cell.angle_gamma   90.00
#
_symmetry.space_group_name_H-M   'P 1'
#
loop_
_entity.id
_entity.type
_entity.pdbx_description
1 polymer ?
#
loop_
_entity_poly.entity_id
_entity_poly.type
_entity_poly.pdbx_seq_one_letter_code
_entity_poly.pdbx_strand_id
1 'polypeptide(L)'
;LIVTHLFSISRMFPSVRVKVRNLDPCQQYYIAMDVMPVDSKRYRYVYHSSQWMVAGNTDHSCISPRLYVHPDSPCAGETWMRQVISFDRVKLTNNEMDDKGHIILQSMHKYKPRVHVIRHDPRLDLSQIQSLPAEGVHSFSFPETEFTTVTAYQNQQITKLKIDRNPFAKGFRDPGRNRGVLDGLLESYPWRGPLSLDFKPFAIQLQGATLSYF
;
A
#
# COMPACT_ATOMS: atom_id res chain seq x y z
N LEU A 1 0.91 11.14 -4.65
CA LEU A 1 -0.54 11.36 -4.49
C LEU A 1 -1.31 10.38 -5.38
N ILE A 2 -1.36 9.14 -4.93
CA ILE A 2 -2.34 8.20 -5.45
C ILE A 2 -3.70 8.64 -4.86
N VAL A 3 -4.78 8.51 -5.60
CA VAL A 3 -6.13 8.79 -5.09
C VAL A 3 -6.96 7.56 -5.41
N THR A 4 -7.56 6.95 -4.40
CA THR A 4 -8.38 5.75 -4.57
C THR A 4 -9.83 6.12 -4.33
N HIS A 5 -10.66 5.83 -5.34
CA HIS A 5 -12.10 6.01 -5.32
C HIS A 5 -12.72 4.96 -4.40
N LEU A 6 -13.57 5.33 -3.44
CA LEU A 6 -14.15 4.41 -2.45
C LEU A 6 -15.66 4.21 -2.59
N PHE A 7 -16.33 4.86 -3.56
CA PHE A 7 -17.79 4.73 -3.75
C PHE A 7 -18.22 3.31 -4.18
N SER A 8 -17.29 2.52 -4.69
CA SER A 8 -17.42 1.10 -4.98
C SER A 8 -16.10 0.41 -4.60
N ILE A 9 -16.16 -0.88 -4.26
CA ILE A 9 -14.97 -1.67 -3.90
C ILE A 9 -13.92 -1.48 -4.99
N SER A 10 -12.82 -0.81 -4.66
CA SER A 10 -11.87 -0.33 -5.65
C SER A 10 -10.49 -0.92 -5.42
N ARG A 11 -9.85 -1.30 -6.52
CA ARG A 11 -8.43 -1.66 -6.53
C ARG A 11 -7.58 -0.39 -6.55
N MET A 12 -6.45 -0.44 -5.85
CA MET A 12 -5.47 0.64 -5.94
C MET A 12 -4.91 0.72 -7.36
N PHE A 13 -4.76 1.95 -7.86
CA PHE A 13 -4.02 2.21 -9.10
C PHE A 13 -3.08 3.40 -8.88
N PRO A 14 -1.79 3.29 -9.15
CA PRO A 14 -1.09 2.06 -9.47
C PRO A 14 -1.16 1.02 -8.34
N SER A 15 -1.08 -0.25 -8.69
CA SER A 15 -0.97 -1.34 -7.71
C SER A 15 0.38 -1.27 -7.00
N VAL A 16 0.43 -1.56 -5.70
CA VAL A 16 1.70 -1.71 -4.98
C VAL A 16 2.42 -2.94 -5.52
N ARG A 17 3.67 -2.75 -5.94
CA ARG A 17 4.53 -3.80 -6.51
C ARG A 17 5.91 -3.72 -5.87
N VAL A 18 6.39 -4.83 -5.33
CA VAL A 18 7.66 -4.89 -4.60
C VAL A 18 8.54 -6.02 -5.12
N LYS A 19 9.85 -5.80 -5.12
CA LYS A 19 10.85 -6.85 -5.35
C LYS A 19 11.58 -7.11 -4.04
N VAL A 20 11.48 -8.34 -3.55
CA VAL A 20 12.14 -8.78 -2.33
C VAL A 20 13.45 -9.47 -2.69
N ARG A 21 14.49 -9.27 -1.87
CA ARG A 21 15.82 -9.86 -2.00
C ARG A 21 16.36 -10.33 -0.65
N ASN A 22 17.38 -11.18 -0.67
CA ASN A 22 18.13 -11.65 0.50
C ASN A 22 17.28 -12.38 1.57
N LEU A 23 16.21 -13.07 1.16
CA LEU A 23 15.54 -14.07 2.00
C LEU A 23 16.35 -15.36 2.03
N ASP A 24 16.21 -16.14 3.09
CA ASP A 24 16.71 -17.52 3.11
C ASP A 24 15.91 -18.33 2.06
N PRO A 25 16.58 -18.91 1.04
CA PRO A 25 15.90 -19.66 -0.03
C PRO A 25 15.03 -20.81 0.46
N CYS A 26 15.45 -21.48 1.54
CA CYS A 26 14.82 -22.69 2.07
C CYS A 26 13.73 -22.39 3.11
N GLN A 27 13.71 -21.18 3.66
CA GLN A 27 12.74 -20.76 4.67
C GLN A 27 11.43 -20.31 4.00
N GLN A 28 10.29 -20.62 4.64
CA GLN A 28 8.99 -20.11 4.21
C GLN A 28 8.66 -18.75 4.83
N TYR A 29 7.99 -17.91 4.06
CA TYR A 29 7.56 -16.57 4.44
C TYR A 29 6.12 -16.30 3.99
N TYR A 30 5.40 -15.55 4.81
CA TYR A 30 4.19 -14.85 4.40
C TYR A 30 4.57 -13.44 3.95
N ILE A 31 3.91 -12.98 2.89
CA ILE A 31 3.97 -11.59 2.45
C ILE A 31 2.57 -11.01 2.56
N ALA A 32 2.46 -9.91 3.30
CA ALA A 32 1.19 -9.27 3.59
C ALA A 32 1.29 -7.75 3.41
N MET A 33 0.15 -7.08 3.38
CA MET A 33 0.08 -5.62 3.30
C MET A 33 -1.05 -5.10 4.18
N ASP A 34 -0.76 -4.10 4.99
CA ASP A 34 -1.75 -3.27 5.68
C ASP A 34 -1.77 -1.86 5.07
N VAL A 35 -2.72 -1.04 5.52
CA VAL A 35 -2.78 0.39 5.17
C VAL A 35 -3.00 1.18 6.45
N MET A 36 -2.01 1.99 6.82
CA MET A 36 -2.04 2.79 8.05
C MET A 36 -2.45 4.25 7.78
N PRO A 37 -3.15 4.92 8.71
CA PRO A 37 -3.36 6.36 8.62
C PRO A 37 -2.02 7.10 8.73
N VAL A 38 -1.88 8.21 7.99
CA VAL A 38 -0.68 9.07 8.04
C VAL A 38 -0.79 10.08 9.19
N ASP A 39 -2.00 10.58 9.42
CA ASP A 39 -2.32 11.52 10.49
C ASP A 39 -3.77 11.34 10.94
N SER A 40 -4.16 12.02 12.02
CA SER A 40 -5.52 12.04 12.58
C SER A 40 -6.33 13.22 12.02
N LYS A 41 -6.23 13.51 10.71
CA LYS A 41 -6.85 14.68 10.08
C LYS A 41 -7.78 14.28 8.93
N ARG A 42 -8.96 14.90 8.94
CA ARG A 42 -9.87 14.89 7.79
C ARG A 42 -9.53 16.04 6.86
N TYR A 43 -9.48 15.75 5.58
CA TYR A 43 -9.13 16.71 4.54
C TYR A 43 -10.35 17.16 3.72
N ARG A 44 -10.23 18.30 3.06
CA ARG A 44 -11.12 18.75 1.98
C ARG A 44 -10.30 19.30 0.83
N TYR A 45 -10.80 19.14 -0.39
CA TYR A 45 -10.18 19.75 -1.56
C TYR A 45 -10.81 21.11 -1.83
N VAL A 46 -9.98 22.11 -2.09
CA VAL A 46 -10.37 23.48 -2.37
C VAL A 46 -10.14 23.74 -3.85
N TYR A 47 -11.22 23.79 -4.63
CA TYR A 47 -11.16 23.80 -6.09
C TYR A 47 -10.49 25.06 -6.67
N HIS A 48 -10.84 26.24 -6.16
CA HIS A 48 -10.32 27.51 -6.70
C HIS A 48 -8.80 27.67 -6.49
N SER A 49 -8.22 27.05 -5.47
CA SER A 49 -6.78 27.04 -5.21
C SER A 49 -6.09 25.73 -5.57
N SER A 50 -6.86 24.73 -6.05
CA SER A 50 -6.37 23.39 -6.38
C SER A 50 -5.57 22.71 -5.25
N GLN A 51 -5.96 22.93 -4.00
CA GLN A 51 -5.20 22.49 -2.81
C GLN A 51 -6.01 21.62 -1.85
N TRP A 52 -5.30 20.71 -1.16
CA TRP A 52 -5.84 19.97 -0.03
C TRP A 52 -5.68 20.79 1.25
N MET A 53 -6.76 20.95 2.01
CA MET A 53 -6.75 21.64 3.31
C MET A 53 -7.31 20.74 4.40
N VAL A 54 -6.83 20.95 5.64
CA VAL A 54 -7.38 20.29 6.81
C VAL A 54 -8.79 20.84 7.07
N ALA A 55 -9.75 19.95 7.24
CA ALA A 55 -11.15 20.25 7.52
C ALA A 55 -11.52 19.97 8.99
N GLY A 56 -10.75 19.11 9.68
CA GLY A 56 -10.95 18.79 11.09
C GLY A 56 -10.03 17.65 11.53
N ASN A 57 -10.14 17.29 12.81
CA ASN A 57 -9.47 16.13 13.38
C ASN A 57 -10.40 14.91 13.33
N THR A 58 -9.82 13.71 13.29
CA THR A 58 -10.58 12.44 13.28
C THR A 58 -9.86 11.41 14.11
N ASP A 59 -10.63 10.64 14.87
CA ASP A 59 -10.12 9.49 15.59
C ASP A 59 -10.24 8.25 14.70
N HIS A 60 -9.13 7.53 14.53
CA HIS A 60 -9.06 6.29 13.77
C HIS A 60 -9.19 5.05 14.64
N SER A 61 -9.33 5.20 15.97
CA SER A 61 -9.43 4.09 16.91
C SER A 61 -10.60 3.13 16.63
N CYS A 62 -11.67 3.62 16.00
CA CYS A 62 -12.84 2.83 15.66
C CYS A 62 -12.64 1.89 14.46
N ILE A 63 -11.59 2.09 13.65
CA ILE A 63 -11.31 1.24 12.48
C ILE A 63 -10.29 0.19 12.89
N SER A 64 -10.73 -1.07 12.94
CA SER A 64 -9.80 -2.19 13.10
C SER A 64 -8.91 -2.31 11.85
N PRO A 65 -7.58 -2.23 11.98
CA PRO A 65 -6.68 -2.44 10.86
C PRO A 65 -6.88 -3.82 10.25
N ARG A 66 -6.95 -3.90 8.92
CA ARG A 66 -7.08 -5.17 8.20
C ARG A 66 -5.80 -5.50 7.48
N LEU A 67 -5.33 -6.71 7.70
CA LEU A 67 -4.17 -7.27 7.04
C LEU A 67 -4.60 -8.05 5.79
N TYR A 68 -4.06 -7.67 4.63
CA TYR A 68 -4.20 -8.45 3.41
C TYR A 68 -3.01 -9.40 3.26
N VAL A 69 -3.25 -10.71 3.28
CA VAL A 69 -2.22 -11.72 3.02
C VAL A 69 -2.17 -12.01 1.51
N HIS A 70 -0.97 -12.00 0.91
CA HIS A 70 -0.80 -12.33 -0.50
C HIS A 70 -1.22 -13.79 -0.74
N PRO A 71 -2.00 -14.10 -1.79
CA PRO A 71 -2.58 -15.43 -2.00
C PRO A 71 -1.55 -16.55 -2.17
N ASP A 72 -0.34 -16.22 -2.62
CA ASP A 72 0.75 -17.19 -2.76
C ASP A 72 1.45 -17.50 -1.41
N SER A 73 1.00 -16.89 -0.30
CA SER A 73 1.57 -17.14 1.03
C SER A 73 0.97 -18.41 1.69
N PRO A 74 1.77 -19.17 2.47
CA PRO A 74 3.21 -19.05 2.62
C PRO A 74 3.96 -19.60 1.39
N CYS A 75 5.10 -19.00 1.06
CA CYS A 75 5.99 -19.53 0.03
C CYS A 75 7.46 -19.47 0.45
N ALA A 76 8.30 -20.28 -0.20
CA ALA A 76 9.74 -20.28 0.01
C ALA A 76 10.38 -18.93 -0.37
N GLY A 77 11.43 -18.54 0.34
CA GLY A 77 12.18 -17.30 0.06
C GLY A 77 12.70 -17.25 -1.38
N GLU A 78 13.14 -18.39 -1.93
CA GLU A 78 13.57 -18.48 -3.32
C GLU A 78 12.45 -18.08 -4.30
N THR A 79 11.24 -18.57 -4.08
CA THR A 79 10.08 -18.29 -4.93
C THR A 79 9.72 -16.81 -4.87
N TRP A 80 9.69 -16.22 -3.66
CA TRP A 80 9.42 -14.79 -3.49
C TRP A 80 10.45 -13.90 -4.19
N MET A 81 11.73 -14.29 -4.12
CA MET A 81 12.82 -13.56 -4.76
C MET A 81 12.84 -13.74 -6.28
N ARG A 82 12.10 -14.69 -6.87
CA ARG A 82 12.15 -14.98 -8.31
C ARG A 82 11.55 -13.85 -9.16
N GLN A 83 10.41 -13.28 -8.76
CA GLN A 83 9.70 -12.27 -9.55
C GLN A 83 9.26 -11.07 -8.71
N VAL A 84 8.59 -10.10 -9.33
CA VAL A 84 7.99 -8.95 -8.63
C VAL A 84 6.67 -9.39 -8.04
N ILE A 85 6.45 -9.08 -6.76
CA ILE A 85 5.21 -9.38 -6.04
C ILE A 85 4.23 -8.23 -6.26
N SER A 86 2.96 -8.55 -6.51
CA SER A 86 1.93 -7.59 -6.88
C SER A 86 0.73 -7.68 -5.96
N PHE A 87 0.29 -6.52 -5.44
CA PHE A 87 -0.91 -6.39 -4.62
C PHE A 87 -2.10 -5.85 -5.44
N ASP A 88 -2.22 -6.28 -6.70
CA ASP A 88 -3.26 -5.84 -7.65
C ASP A 88 -4.67 -6.35 -7.29
N ARG A 89 -4.74 -7.42 -6.48
CA ARG A 89 -6.00 -7.98 -5.97
C ARG A 89 -6.51 -7.30 -4.70
N VAL A 90 -5.72 -6.39 -4.10
CA VAL A 90 -6.15 -5.65 -2.91
C VAL A 90 -7.32 -4.74 -3.25
N LYS A 91 -8.33 -4.78 -2.38
CA LYS A 91 -9.56 -4.03 -2.50
C LYS A 91 -9.74 -3.15 -1.26
N LEU A 92 -10.07 -1.90 -1.51
CA LEU A 92 -10.37 -0.90 -0.48
C LEU A 92 -11.87 -0.62 -0.47
N THR A 93 -12.43 -0.38 0.71
CA THR A 93 -13.84 -0.06 0.92
C THR A 93 -14.02 1.02 1.97
N ASN A 94 -15.10 1.79 1.91
CA ASN A 94 -15.54 2.69 2.97
C ASN A 94 -16.70 2.11 3.80
N ASN A 95 -17.12 0.87 3.50
CA ASN A 95 -18.12 0.16 4.31
C ASN A 95 -17.47 -0.36 5.59
N GLU A 96 -17.76 0.27 6.72
CA GLU A 96 -17.25 -0.13 8.05
C GLU A 96 -17.73 -1.52 8.48
N MET A 97 -18.82 -2.01 7.88
CA MET A 97 -19.42 -3.32 8.15
C MET A 97 -19.05 -4.37 7.09
N ASP A 98 -17.96 -4.17 6.34
CA ASP A 98 -17.54 -5.11 5.29
C ASP A 98 -17.19 -6.50 5.89
N ASP A 99 -17.84 -7.56 5.42
CA ASP A 99 -17.62 -8.95 5.86
C ASP A 99 -16.70 -9.74 4.91
N LYS A 100 -16.25 -9.13 3.81
CA LYS A 100 -15.48 -9.78 2.73
C LYS A 100 -13.97 -9.69 2.92
N GLY A 101 -13.52 -9.12 4.04
CA GLY A 101 -12.10 -8.95 4.34
C GLY A 101 -11.41 -7.87 3.49
N HIS A 102 -12.16 -6.95 2.87
CA HIS A 102 -11.55 -5.81 2.20
C HIS A 102 -10.96 -4.84 3.21
N ILE A 103 -9.91 -4.10 2.84
CA ILE A 103 -9.31 -3.11 3.74
C ILE A 103 -10.28 -1.91 3.85
N ILE A 104 -10.75 -1.65 5.06
CA ILE A 104 -11.68 -0.56 5.36
C ILE A 104 -10.89 0.73 5.58
N LEU A 105 -11.24 1.78 4.87
CA LEU A 105 -10.65 3.11 5.02
C LEU A 105 -11.73 4.19 5.02
N GLN A 106 -11.55 5.22 5.84
CA GLN A 106 -12.42 6.38 5.80
C GLN A 106 -12.09 7.25 4.59
N SER A 107 -13.12 7.84 3.98
CA SER A 107 -12.94 8.81 2.89
C SER A 107 -12.32 10.10 3.42
N MET A 108 -11.61 10.84 2.56
CA MET A 108 -10.99 12.14 2.83
C MET A 108 -9.86 12.11 3.87
N HIS A 109 -9.15 11.00 3.98
CA HIS A 109 -8.02 10.83 4.90
C HIS A 109 -6.77 10.41 4.14
N LYS A 110 -5.61 10.67 4.74
CA LYS A 110 -4.31 10.25 4.18
C LYS A 110 -3.91 8.91 4.76
N TYR A 111 -3.49 8.02 3.87
CA TYR A 111 -3.06 6.67 4.20
C TYR A 111 -1.74 6.32 3.52
N LYS A 112 -1.03 5.36 4.12
CA LYS A 112 0.19 4.79 3.58
C LYS A 112 0.13 3.26 3.63
N PRO A 113 0.29 2.56 2.51
CA PRO A 113 0.47 1.11 2.51
C PRO A 113 1.78 0.72 3.20
N ARG A 114 1.75 -0.37 3.98
CA ARG A 114 2.97 -1.04 4.44
C ARG A 114 2.98 -2.48 3.98
N VAL A 115 4.13 -2.94 3.52
CA VAL A 115 4.35 -4.34 3.15
C VAL A 115 5.09 -5.02 4.29
N HIS A 116 4.64 -6.22 4.64
CA HIS A 116 5.21 -7.04 5.71
C HIS A 116 5.77 -8.33 5.12
N VAL A 117 6.98 -8.67 5.52
CA VAL A 117 7.58 -9.99 5.29
C VAL A 117 7.68 -10.68 6.64
N ILE A 118 7.01 -11.82 6.76
CA ILE A 118 6.82 -12.52 8.02
C ILE A 118 7.40 -13.92 7.86
N ARG A 119 8.40 -14.27 8.66
CA ARG A 119 8.95 -15.63 8.67
C ARG A 119 7.87 -16.60 9.13
N HIS A 120 7.63 -17.67 8.38
CA HIS A 120 6.68 -18.70 8.78
C HIS A 120 7.21 -19.43 10.02
N ASP A 121 6.40 -19.44 11.06
CA ASP A 121 6.54 -20.34 12.21
C ASP A 121 5.44 -21.40 12.10
N PRO A 122 5.77 -22.71 12.06
CA PRO A 122 4.78 -23.80 12.03
C PRO A 122 3.76 -23.78 13.17
N ARG A 123 4.01 -23.03 14.24
CA ARG A 123 3.10 -22.86 15.38
C ARG A 123 2.08 -21.73 15.17
N LEU A 124 2.27 -20.88 14.16
CA LEU A 124 1.45 -19.72 13.87
C LEU A 124 0.80 -19.86 12.49
N ASP A 125 -0.51 -20.13 12.47
CA ASP A 125 -1.29 -20.09 11.24
C ASP A 125 -1.77 -18.66 10.97
N LEU A 126 -1.00 -17.92 10.15
CA LEU A 126 -1.31 -16.55 9.76
C LEU A 126 -2.58 -16.43 8.89
N SER A 127 -3.14 -17.54 8.39
CA SER A 127 -4.45 -17.52 7.74
C SER A 127 -5.60 -17.26 8.72
N GLN A 128 -5.38 -17.46 10.02
CA GLN A 128 -6.36 -17.26 11.09
C GLN A 128 -6.15 -15.96 11.88
N ILE A 129 -5.03 -15.26 11.67
CA ILE A 129 -4.66 -14.09 12.47
C ILE A 129 -4.98 -12.82 11.68
N GLN A 130 -5.85 -11.96 12.24
CA GLN A 130 -6.23 -10.67 11.64
C GLN A 130 -5.20 -9.55 11.89
N SER A 131 -4.20 -9.82 12.73
CA SER A 131 -3.15 -8.89 13.14
C SER A 131 -1.75 -9.44 12.86
N LEU A 132 -0.75 -8.54 12.86
CA LEU A 132 0.65 -8.93 12.71
C LEU A 132 1.15 -9.64 13.97
N PRO A 133 1.99 -10.70 13.86
CA PRO A 133 2.61 -11.32 15.02
C PRO A 133 3.62 -10.37 15.68
N ALA A 134 3.90 -10.61 16.97
CA ALA A 134 4.79 -9.76 17.76
C ALA A 134 6.27 -9.87 17.34
N GLU A 135 6.68 -11.05 16.84
CA GLU A 135 8.06 -11.33 16.43
C GLU A 135 8.13 -11.82 14.98
N GLY A 136 9.30 -11.68 14.36
CA GLY A 136 9.55 -12.18 13.00
C GLY A 136 8.90 -11.38 11.86
N VAL A 137 8.37 -10.18 12.16
CA VAL A 137 7.75 -9.28 11.18
C VAL A 137 8.74 -8.18 10.78
N HIS A 138 9.05 -8.11 9.48
CA HIS A 138 9.75 -7.00 8.89
C HIS A 138 8.77 -6.14 8.09
N SER A 139 8.58 -4.89 8.52
CA SER A 139 7.64 -3.94 7.91
C SER A 139 8.34 -2.88 7.08
N PHE A 140 7.81 -2.59 5.90
CA PHE A 140 8.35 -1.61 4.98
C PHE A 140 7.28 -0.65 4.51
N SER A 141 7.60 0.64 4.50
CA SER A 141 6.69 1.69 4.05
C SER A 141 7.46 2.69 3.19
N PHE A 142 6.78 3.26 2.20
CA PHE A 142 7.40 4.13 1.22
C PHE A 142 6.64 5.47 1.17
N PRO A 143 7.26 6.61 1.46
CA PRO A 143 6.57 7.91 1.45
C PRO A 143 5.86 8.22 0.12
N GLU A 144 6.41 7.76 -1.00
CA GLU A 144 5.84 7.96 -2.33
C GLU A 144 4.51 7.21 -2.56
N THR A 145 4.20 6.19 -1.74
CA THR A 145 2.93 5.44 -1.82
C THR A 145 1.81 6.07 -1.01
N GLU A 146 2.06 7.22 -0.36
CA GLU A 146 1.02 7.97 0.35
C GLU A 146 -0.09 8.46 -0.60
N PHE A 147 -1.32 8.32 -0.11
CA PHE A 147 -2.51 8.56 -0.90
C PHE A 147 -3.64 9.14 -0.06
N THR A 148 -4.55 9.86 -0.71
CA THR A 148 -5.77 10.35 -0.07
C THR A 148 -6.95 9.54 -0.60
N THR A 149 -7.74 9.00 0.32
CA THR A 149 -8.99 8.31 0.01
C THR A 149 -10.06 9.31 -0.36
N VAL A 150 -10.90 9.00 -1.36
CA VAL A 150 -12.02 9.85 -1.75
C VAL A 150 -13.16 8.98 -2.25
N THR A 151 -14.40 9.42 -2.14
CA THR A 151 -15.54 8.75 -2.80
C THR A 151 -15.65 9.16 -4.27
N ALA A 152 -15.16 10.33 -4.66
CA ALA A 152 -15.07 10.81 -6.03
C ALA A 152 -13.77 11.60 -6.24
N TYR A 153 -13.17 11.51 -7.43
CA TYR A 153 -11.95 12.26 -7.72
C TYR A 153 -12.17 13.76 -7.56
N GLN A 154 -11.34 14.41 -6.73
CA GLN A 154 -11.43 15.85 -6.46
C GLN A 154 -10.56 16.67 -7.42
N ASN A 155 -9.36 16.17 -7.74
CA ASN A 155 -8.44 16.84 -8.66
C ASN A 155 -8.62 16.29 -10.09
N GLN A 156 -8.99 17.16 -11.02
CA GLN A 156 -9.18 16.80 -12.43
C GLN A 156 -7.89 16.31 -13.11
N GLN A 157 -6.71 16.80 -12.72
CA GLN A 157 -5.43 16.32 -13.25
C GLN A 157 -5.19 14.86 -12.87
N ILE A 158 -5.58 14.46 -11.65
CA ILE A 158 -5.52 13.05 -11.24
C ILE A 158 -6.51 12.22 -12.06
N THR A 159 -7.72 12.72 -12.28
CA THR A 159 -8.72 12.04 -13.12
C THR A 159 -8.17 11.76 -14.52
N LYS A 160 -7.61 12.79 -15.16
CA LYS A 160 -6.96 12.66 -16.48
C LYS A 160 -5.81 11.66 -16.46
N LEU A 161 -4.89 11.77 -15.49
CA LEU A 161 -3.78 10.83 -15.34
C LEU A 161 -4.27 9.38 -15.16
N LYS A 162 -5.35 9.17 -14.40
CA LYS A 162 -5.97 7.86 -14.21
C LYS A 162 -6.56 7.31 -15.50
N ILE A 163 -7.29 8.13 -16.26
CA ILE A 163 -7.84 7.76 -17.57
C ILE A 163 -6.72 7.37 -18.53
N ASP A 164 -5.67 8.19 -18.60
CA ASP A 164 -4.55 8.00 -19.53
C ASP A 164 -3.71 6.77 -19.21
N ARG A 165 -3.52 6.45 -17.92
CA ARG A 165 -2.58 5.40 -17.49
C ARG A 165 -3.25 4.09 -17.09
N ASN A 166 -4.48 4.10 -16.59
CA ASN A 166 -5.17 2.87 -16.21
C ASN A 166 -5.69 2.14 -17.46
N PRO A 167 -5.24 0.90 -17.76
CA PRO A 167 -5.72 0.14 -18.92
C PRO A 167 -7.24 -0.05 -18.93
N PHE A 168 -7.87 -0.16 -17.76
CA PHE A 168 -9.32 -0.33 -17.62
C PHE A 168 -10.12 0.95 -17.91
N ALA A 169 -9.47 2.12 -17.99
CA ALA A 169 -10.11 3.39 -18.30
C ALA A 169 -9.90 3.82 -19.77
N LYS A 170 -9.37 2.93 -20.63
CA LYS A 170 -9.04 3.24 -22.03
C LYS A 170 -10.22 3.79 -22.82
N GLY A 171 -11.45 3.35 -22.53
CA GLY A 171 -12.67 3.82 -23.21
C GLY A 171 -13.01 5.29 -22.98
N PHE A 172 -12.44 5.93 -21.96
CA PHE A 172 -12.61 7.36 -21.67
C PHE A 172 -11.48 8.24 -22.24
N ARG A 173 -10.52 7.65 -22.96
CA ARG A 173 -9.44 8.41 -23.61
C ARG A 173 -9.99 9.02 -24.89
N ASP A 174 -9.86 10.33 -25.05
CA ASP A 174 -10.27 11.02 -26.28
C ASP A 174 -9.54 10.42 -27.49
N PRO A 175 -10.25 9.87 -28.50
CA PRO A 175 -9.61 9.23 -29.65
C PRO A 175 -8.99 10.21 -30.67
N GLY A 176 -8.92 11.52 -30.40
CA GLY A 176 -8.59 12.50 -31.43
C GLY A 176 -8.01 13.87 -31.04
N ARG A 177 -7.48 14.07 -29.82
CA ARG A 177 -6.87 15.37 -29.47
C ARG A 177 -5.35 15.33 -29.62
N ASN A 178 -4.83 16.12 -30.56
CA ASN A 178 -3.40 16.38 -30.79
C ASN A 178 -2.60 16.44 -29.48
N ARG A 179 -1.50 15.69 -29.43
CA ARG A 179 -0.46 15.77 -28.38
C ARG A 179 0.21 17.14 -28.41
N GLY A 180 -0.48 18.15 -27.90
CA GLY A 180 -0.04 19.54 -27.94
C GLY A 180 -0.08 20.17 -26.55
N VAL A 181 1.11 20.60 -26.09
CA VAL A 181 1.37 21.61 -25.05
C VAL A 181 1.21 21.18 -23.58
N LEU A 182 0.41 20.17 -23.21
CA LEU A 182 0.28 19.71 -21.81
C LEU A 182 1.11 18.46 -21.44
N ASP A 183 1.75 17.79 -22.40
CA ASP A 183 2.57 16.60 -22.14
C ASP A 183 3.85 16.92 -21.35
N GLY A 184 4.39 18.14 -21.47
CA GLY A 184 5.67 18.53 -20.86
C GLY A 184 5.68 18.56 -19.32
N LEU A 185 4.52 18.69 -18.67
CA LEU A 185 4.42 18.69 -17.19
C LEU A 185 4.01 17.31 -16.63
N LEU A 186 3.50 16.40 -17.48
CA LEU A 186 3.03 15.07 -17.06
C LEU A 186 4.09 13.98 -17.29
N GLU A 187 5.02 14.20 -18.22
CA GLU A 187 6.22 13.36 -18.40
C GLU A 187 7.21 13.47 -17.23
N SER A 188 7.17 14.55 -16.44
CA SER A 188 8.07 14.76 -15.29
C SER A 188 7.72 13.93 -14.06
N TYR A 189 6.69 13.07 -14.12
CA TYR A 189 6.46 12.06 -13.10
C TYR A 189 7.16 10.76 -13.53
N PRO A 190 8.42 10.52 -13.08
CA PRO A 190 9.08 9.25 -13.34
C PRO A 190 8.23 8.14 -12.74
N TRP A 191 7.63 7.34 -13.60
CA TRP A 191 7.14 6.03 -13.23
C TRP A 191 8.34 5.21 -12.83
N ARG A 192 8.53 5.05 -11.52
CA ARG A 192 9.64 4.29 -10.96
C ARG A 192 9.32 2.81 -11.05
N GLY A 193 10.37 2.01 -11.28
CA GLY A 193 10.29 0.56 -11.28
C GLY A 193 9.82 0.00 -9.92
N PRO A 194 9.69 -1.33 -9.81
CA PRO A 194 9.31 -1.99 -8.56
C PRO A 194 10.16 -1.50 -7.39
N LEU A 195 9.53 -1.29 -6.24
CA LEU A 195 10.24 -0.87 -5.03
C LEU A 195 11.15 -2.01 -4.57
N SER A 196 12.44 -1.71 -4.35
CA SER A 196 13.42 -2.69 -3.86
C SER A 196 13.34 -2.78 -2.34
N LEU A 197 13.11 -3.99 -1.83
CA LEU A 197 13.19 -4.31 -0.41
C LEU A 197 14.45 -5.14 -0.17
N ASP A 198 15.52 -4.48 0.25
CA ASP A 198 16.80 -5.11 0.54
C ASP A 198 16.94 -5.41 2.04
N PHE A 199 17.09 -6.70 2.36
CA PHE A 199 17.36 -7.18 3.71
C PHE A 199 18.87 -7.27 3.92
N LYS A 200 19.36 -6.88 5.10
CA LYS A 200 20.70 -7.27 5.56
C LYS A 200 20.64 -8.75 6.01
N PRO A 201 21.70 -9.55 5.82
CA PRO A 201 21.74 -10.93 6.27
C PRO A 201 21.39 -11.01 7.76
N PHE A 202 20.66 -12.06 8.16
CA PHE A 202 20.44 -12.41 9.56
C PHE A 202 21.77 -12.80 10.21
N ALA A 203 22.61 -11.82 10.52
CA ALA A 203 23.76 -12.02 11.37
C ALA A 203 23.24 -12.27 12.77
N ILE A 204 23.46 -13.49 13.26
CA ILE A 204 23.40 -13.80 14.69
C ILE A 204 24.41 -12.88 15.36
N GLN A 205 23.92 -11.77 15.92
CA GLN A 205 24.72 -10.95 16.80
C GLN A 205 24.78 -11.69 18.13
N LEU A 206 25.72 -12.62 18.25
CA LEU A 206 26.25 -13.06 19.53
C LEU A 206 27.00 -11.86 20.13
N GLN A 207 26.25 -10.98 20.78
CA GLN A 207 26.76 -10.04 21.79
C GLN A 207 25.96 -10.39 23.05
N GLY A 208 26.48 -11.21 23.94
CA GLY A 208 27.65 -10.87 24.73
C GLY A 208 27.11 -10.42 26.07
N ALA A 209 26.90 -11.37 26.97
CA ALA A 209 26.52 -11.10 28.34
C ALA A 209 27.52 -10.10 28.94
N THR A 210 27.04 -8.97 29.41
CA THR A 210 27.77 -8.15 30.37
C THR A 210 26.80 -7.84 31.49
N LEU A 211 26.95 -8.60 32.57
CA LEU A 211 26.48 -8.24 33.90
C LEU A 211 27.20 -6.96 34.30
N SER A 212 26.45 -5.96 34.74
CA SER A 212 26.98 -4.94 35.64
C SER A 212 25.91 -4.53 36.64
N TYR A 213 26.23 -4.83 37.89
CA TYR A 213 25.64 -4.34 39.12
C TYR A 213 25.56 -2.81 39.12
N PHE A 214 24.40 -2.25 39.49
CA PHE A 214 24.16 -1.43 40.68
C PHE A 214 22.65 -1.14 40.80
#